data_AF-A0A258EK43-F1
#
_entry.id   AF-A0A258EK43-F1
#
_cell.length_a   1.000
_cell.length_b   1.000
_cell.length_c   1.000
_cell.angle_alpha   90.00
_cell.angle_beta   90.00
_cell.angle_gamma   90.00
#
_symmetry.space_group_name_H-M   'P 1'
#
loop_
_entity.id
_entity.type
_entity.pdbx_description
1 polymer ?
#
loop_
_entity_poly.entity_id
_entity_poly.type
_entity_poly.pdbx_seq_one_letter_code
_entity_poly.pdbx_strand_id
1 'polypeptide(L)'
;NRIEFFHSRGCRLSDHGLEHLHFVKDSGFSTQKIFQKALDGALLSQDEVSFFKYEVLLFLCRQYHDRGWVQQFHLGALRNTNSRMLKVLGPDTGFDSIGDFDQASALAGFLNSLDTTDQLTKTVIYNLNPRDNEVFATMIGNFNDGSVRGKIQFGSGWWYLDQKDGMEKQINTLSDDREFQ
;
A
#
# COMPACT_ATOMS: atom_id res chain seq x y z
N ASN A 1 0.99 23.83 -1.12
CA ASN A 1 1.05 22.40 -0.78
C ASN A 1 -0.15 21.69 -1.44
N ARG A 2 0.04 20.61 -2.21
CA ARG A 2 -1.06 19.89 -2.91
C ARG A 2 -2.00 19.17 -1.94
N ILE A 3 -1.48 18.56 -0.87
CA ILE A 3 -2.30 17.88 0.14
C ILE A 3 -3.33 18.85 0.73
N GLU A 4 -2.89 20.07 1.05
CA GLU A 4 -3.76 21.13 1.58
C GLU A 4 -4.86 21.53 0.58
N PHE A 5 -4.50 21.63 -0.70
CA PHE A 5 -5.49 21.89 -1.74
C PHE A 5 -6.56 20.78 -1.78
N PHE A 6 -6.18 19.50 -1.78
CA PHE A 6 -7.16 18.41 -1.76
C PHE A 6 -7.99 18.41 -0.46
N HIS A 7 -7.38 18.70 0.68
CA HIS A 7 -8.08 18.79 1.96
C HIS A 7 -9.15 19.89 1.96
N SER A 8 -8.81 21.08 1.46
CA SER A 8 -9.75 22.21 1.31
C SER A 8 -10.86 21.94 0.28
N ARG A 9 -10.68 20.96 -0.62
CA ARG A 9 -11.72 20.47 -1.55
C ARG A 9 -12.54 19.31 -0.99
N GLY A 10 -12.38 18.97 0.30
CA GLY A 10 -13.16 17.92 0.97
C GLY A 10 -12.55 16.52 0.86
N CYS A 11 -11.36 16.35 0.29
CA CYS A 11 -10.69 15.05 0.28
C CYS A 11 -10.37 14.60 1.72
N ARG A 12 -10.64 13.33 2.03
CA ARG A 12 -10.40 12.72 3.35
C ARG A 12 -9.79 11.31 3.24
N LEU A 13 -9.32 10.96 2.05
CA LEU A 13 -8.80 9.64 1.75
C LEU A 13 -7.66 9.72 0.73
N SER A 14 -6.64 8.90 0.90
CA SER A 14 -5.60 8.65 -0.09
C SER A 14 -5.65 7.21 -0.59
N ASP A 15 -5.12 6.99 -1.79
CA ASP A 15 -5.05 5.68 -2.40
C ASP A 15 -3.68 5.46 -3.08
N HIS A 16 -3.13 4.26 -2.91
CA HIS A 16 -1.81 3.88 -3.38
C HIS A 16 -1.85 2.48 -4.01
N GLY A 17 -1.69 2.42 -5.34
CA GLY A 17 -1.52 1.17 -6.08
C GLY A 17 -0.04 0.79 -6.22
N LEU A 18 0.37 -0.34 -5.65
CA LEU A 18 1.76 -0.80 -5.60
C LEU A 18 1.85 -2.32 -5.84
N GLU A 19 3.03 -2.82 -6.21
CA GLU A 19 3.28 -4.28 -6.27
C GLU A 19 3.31 -4.87 -4.85
N HIS A 20 4.04 -4.19 -3.96
CA HIS A 20 4.16 -4.44 -2.54
C HIS A 20 4.59 -3.14 -1.85
N LEU A 21 4.45 -3.05 -0.53
CA LEU A 21 5.07 -1.96 0.23
C LEU A 21 6.56 -2.19 0.35
N HIS A 22 7.34 -1.11 0.37
CA HIS A 22 8.77 -1.19 0.69
C HIS A 22 8.97 -0.98 2.19
N PHE A 23 9.89 -1.73 2.79
CA PHE A 23 10.36 -1.49 4.15
C PHE A 23 11.89 -1.55 4.15
N VAL A 24 12.53 -0.48 4.61
CA VAL A 24 13.98 -0.37 4.63
C VAL A 24 14.42 0.11 6.00
N LYS A 25 15.20 -0.73 6.71
CA LYS A 25 15.76 -0.42 8.03
C LYS A 25 17.22 0.05 7.90
N ASP A 26 17.57 1.13 8.60
CA ASP A 26 18.95 1.59 8.84
C ASP A 26 19.86 1.59 7.59
N SER A 27 19.41 2.22 6.51
CA SER A 27 20.07 2.11 5.19
C SER A 27 21.31 2.99 5.00
N GLY A 28 21.48 4.03 5.81
CA GLY A 28 22.50 5.08 5.59
C GLY A 28 22.26 5.93 4.32
N PHE A 29 21.19 5.70 3.58
CA PHE A 29 20.83 6.48 2.40
C PHE A 29 20.27 7.85 2.78
N SER A 30 20.36 8.79 1.84
CA SER A 30 19.79 10.13 1.99
C SER A 30 18.81 10.38 0.84
N THR A 31 17.54 10.66 1.19
CA THR A 31 16.50 10.98 0.22
C THR A 31 16.89 12.17 -0.65
N GLN A 32 17.51 13.20 -0.06
CA GLN A 32 18.00 14.37 -0.79
C GLN A 32 19.06 14.00 -1.84
N LYS A 33 20.03 13.16 -1.49
CA LYS A 33 21.07 12.71 -2.43
C LYS A 33 20.49 11.85 -3.55
N ILE A 34 19.59 10.93 -3.22
CA ILE A 34 18.92 10.08 -4.21
C ILE A 34 18.07 10.93 -5.16
N PHE A 35 17.33 11.90 -4.62
CA PHE A 35 16.53 12.83 -5.42
C PHE A 35 17.40 13.65 -6.37
N GLN A 36 18.54 14.18 -5.89
CA GLN A 36 19.47 14.92 -6.73
C GLN A 36 20.05 14.03 -7.84
N LYS A 37 20.50 12.80 -7.52
CA LYS A 37 20.96 11.82 -8.52
C LYS A 37 19.89 11.58 -9.59
N ALA A 38 18.63 11.44 -9.21
CA ALA A 38 17.53 11.24 -10.14
C ALA A 38 17.31 12.45 -11.06
N LEU A 39 17.37 13.68 -10.52
CA LEU A 39 17.28 14.92 -11.30
C LEU A 39 18.44 15.07 -12.30
N ASP A 40 19.64 14.62 -11.91
CA ASP A 40 20.84 14.65 -12.75
C ASP A 40 20.82 13.55 -13.82
N GLY A 41 19.77 12.71 -13.87
CA GLY A 41 19.64 11.60 -14.82
C GLY A 41 20.56 10.41 -14.52
N ALA A 42 21.13 10.34 -13.31
CA ALA A 42 21.97 9.22 -12.90
C ALA A 42 21.12 7.98 -12.61
N LEU A 43 21.70 6.80 -12.85
CA LEU A 43 21.08 5.53 -12.47
C LEU A 43 21.06 5.37 -10.96
N LEU A 44 19.91 4.93 -10.44
CA LEU A 44 19.73 4.56 -9.04
C LEU A 44 19.82 3.05 -8.87
N SER A 45 20.41 2.60 -7.76
CA SER A 45 20.33 1.18 -7.38
C SER A 45 18.90 0.82 -6.95
N GLN A 46 18.57 -0.47 -6.95
CA GLN A 46 17.25 -0.93 -6.48
C GLN A 46 17.03 -0.61 -4.99
N ASP A 47 18.09 -0.62 -4.18
CA ASP A 47 18.02 -0.24 -2.76
C ASP A 47 17.75 1.25 -2.60
N GLU A 48 18.39 2.11 -3.42
CA GLU A 48 18.12 3.55 -3.45
C GLU A 48 16.67 3.83 -3.85
N VAL A 49 16.16 3.14 -4.87
CA VAL A 49 14.75 3.27 -5.32
C VAL A 49 13.79 2.81 -4.21
N SER A 50 14.05 1.65 -3.59
CA SER A 50 13.19 1.10 -2.55
C SER A 50 13.16 2.00 -1.31
N PHE A 51 14.33 2.48 -0.87
CA PHE A 51 14.44 3.43 0.24
C PHE A 51 13.73 4.76 -0.06
N PHE A 52 13.91 5.30 -1.26
CA PHE A 52 13.25 6.55 -1.63
C PHE A 52 11.73 6.42 -1.67
N LYS A 53 11.20 5.34 -2.27
CA LYS A 53 9.76 5.04 -2.28
C LYS A 53 9.21 4.87 -0.87
N TYR A 54 9.93 4.15 -0.01
CA TYR A 54 9.58 3.95 1.39
C TYR A 54 9.45 5.28 2.16
N GLU A 55 10.49 6.12 2.11
CA GLU A 55 10.52 7.41 2.82
C GLU A 55 9.45 8.39 2.31
N VAL A 56 9.25 8.46 0.99
CA VAL A 56 8.19 9.30 0.40
C VAL A 56 6.81 8.86 0.88
N LEU A 57 6.54 7.55 0.90
CA LEU A 57 5.25 7.04 1.33
C LEU A 57 5.04 7.24 2.83
N LEU A 58 6.05 7.02 3.67
CA LEU A 58 5.99 7.34 5.10
C LEU A 58 5.69 8.82 5.35
N PHE A 59 6.37 9.72 4.64
CA PHE A 59 6.10 11.14 4.74
C PHE A 59 4.63 11.45 4.41
N LEU A 60 4.10 10.90 3.32
CA LEU A 60 2.71 11.08 2.92
C LEU A 60 1.73 10.53 3.97
N CYS A 61 1.96 9.32 4.48
CA CYS A 61 1.13 8.70 5.51
C CYS A 61 1.06 9.55 6.79
N ARG A 62 2.17 10.13 7.23
CA ARG A 62 2.20 11.08 8.35
C ARG A 62 1.38 12.33 8.05
N GLN A 63 1.44 12.85 6.81
CA GLN A 63 0.59 13.98 6.40
C GLN A 63 -0.90 13.64 6.37
N TYR A 64 -1.27 12.37 6.09
CA TYR A 64 -2.64 11.89 6.14
C TYR A 64 -3.13 11.78 7.58
N HIS A 65 -2.28 11.24 8.47
CA HIS A 65 -2.54 11.18 9.91
C HIS A 65 -2.83 12.56 10.50
N ASP A 66 -1.98 13.56 10.25
CA ASP A 66 -2.16 14.94 10.74
C ASP A 66 -3.50 15.57 10.33
N ARG A 67 -4.13 15.04 9.28
CA ARG A 67 -5.39 15.53 8.70
C ARG A 67 -6.58 14.61 8.95
N GLY A 68 -6.39 13.51 9.68
CA GLY A 68 -7.42 12.50 9.95
C GLY A 68 -7.93 11.78 8.70
N TRP A 69 -7.11 11.71 7.64
CA TRP A 69 -7.44 11.01 6.41
C TRP A 69 -7.36 9.49 6.58
N VAL A 70 -8.15 8.76 5.80
CA VAL A 70 -7.97 7.32 5.59
C VAL A 70 -6.88 7.11 4.53
N GLN A 71 -6.06 6.08 4.68
CA GLN A 71 -5.10 5.67 3.64
C GLN A 71 -5.45 4.29 3.10
N GLN A 72 -5.37 4.09 1.78
CA GLN A 72 -5.64 2.81 1.14
C GLN A 72 -4.41 2.30 0.41
N PHE A 73 -4.17 0.99 0.50
CA PHE A 73 -3.08 0.30 -0.20
C PHE A 73 -3.64 -0.85 -1.04
N HIS A 74 -3.55 -0.71 -2.35
CA HIS A 74 -3.93 -1.74 -3.33
C HIS A 74 -2.68 -2.45 -3.83
N LEU A 75 -2.45 -3.68 -3.37
CA LEU A 75 -1.19 -4.40 -3.49
C LEU A 75 -1.29 -5.63 -4.40
N GLY A 76 -0.29 -5.83 -5.26
CA GLY A 76 -0.10 -7.09 -6.00
C GLY A 76 -0.41 -7.06 -7.49
N ALA A 77 -0.61 -5.89 -8.10
CA ALA A 77 -0.80 -5.78 -9.55
C ALA A 77 0.52 -5.96 -10.32
N LEU A 78 0.56 -6.94 -11.23
CA LEU A 78 1.63 -7.08 -12.22
C LEU A 78 1.22 -6.36 -13.50
N ARG A 79 1.86 -5.23 -13.80
CA ARG A 79 1.40 -4.31 -14.85
C ARG A 79 2.22 -4.38 -16.12
N ASN A 80 1.61 -3.98 -17.23
CA ASN A 80 2.25 -3.72 -18.52
C ASN A 80 3.05 -4.93 -19.07
N THR A 81 2.54 -6.14 -18.84
CA THR A 81 3.25 -7.39 -19.20
C THR A 81 3.35 -7.63 -20.71
N ASN A 82 2.49 -6.98 -21.50
CA ASN A 82 2.49 -7.05 -22.96
C ASN A 82 3.18 -5.84 -23.60
N SER A 83 4.51 -5.89 -23.71
CA SER A 83 5.33 -4.80 -24.25
C SER A 83 4.94 -4.34 -25.66
N ARG A 84 4.39 -5.24 -26.50
CA ARG A 84 3.89 -4.87 -27.83
C ARG A 84 2.66 -3.98 -27.72
N MET A 85 1.69 -4.35 -26.88
CA MET A 85 0.45 -3.60 -26.72
C MET A 85 0.66 -2.31 -25.92
N LEU A 86 1.58 -2.30 -24.95
CA LEU A 86 1.98 -1.09 -24.24
C LEU A 86 2.43 0.03 -25.19
N LYS A 87 3.19 -0.32 -26.23
CA LYS A 87 3.64 0.66 -27.25
C LYS A 87 2.52 1.19 -28.13
N VAL A 88 1.44 0.42 -28.31
CA VAL A 88 0.34 0.76 -29.23
C VAL A 88 -0.79 1.48 -28.51
N LEU A 89 -1.18 1.00 -27.32
CA LEU A 89 -2.36 1.46 -26.59
C LEU A 89 -2.01 2.24 -25.32
N GLY A 90 -0.78 2.12 -24.80
CA GLY A 90 -0.41 2.67 -23.50
C GLY A 90 -0.85 1.79 -22.31
N PRO A 91 -0.61 2.26 -21.08
CA PRO A 91 -0.98 1.55 -19.85
C PRO A 91 -2.50 1.46 -19.66
N ASP A 92 -2.95 0.64 -18.70
CA ASP A 92 -4.36 0.51 -18.30
C ASP A 92 -5.32 0.04 -19.41
N THR A 93 -4.82 -0.78 -20.33
CA THR A 93 -5.56 -1.26 -21.52
C THR A 93 -5.85 -2.77 -21.50
N GLY A 94 -5.89 -3.36 -20.30
CA GLY A 94 -6.25 -4.78 -20.08
C GLY A 94 -5.09 -5.78 -20.16
N PHE A 95 -3.84 -5.32 -20.04
CA PHE A 95 -2.63 -6.17 -20.06
C PHE A 95 -1.90 -6.25 -18.70
N ASP A 96 -2.68 -6.10 -17.64
CA ASP A 96 -2.25 -6.20 -16.24
C ASP A 96 -2.87 -7.46 -15.63
N SER A 97 -2.20 -8.11 -14.69
CA SER A 97 -2.66 -9.34 -14.06
C SER A 97 -2.37 -9.39 -12.56
N ILE A 98 -2.80 -10.48 -11.93
CA ILE A 98 -2.40 -10.84 -10.57
C ILE A 98 -0.88 -11.11 -10.57
N GLY A 99 -0.14 -10.45 -9.68
CA GLY A 99 1.26 -10.74 -9.36
C GLY A 99 1.39 -11.60 -8.09
N ASP A 100 2.59 -12.12 -7.85
CA ASP A 100 2.90 -13.05 -6.76
C ASP A 100 4.05 -12.55 -5.87
N PHE A 101 4.06 -11.25 -5.59
CA PHE A 101 5.02 -10.60 -4.71
C PHE A 101 4.82 -11.01 -3.24
N ASP A 102 5.92 -11.11 -2.48
CA ASP A 102 5.86 -11.33 -1.03
C ASP A 102 5.34 -10.05 -0.33
N GLN A 103 4.29 -10.20 0.49
CA GLN A 103 3.61 -9.05 1.12
C GLN A 103 3.92 -8.90 2.61
N ALA A 104 3.92 -10.01 3.36
CA ALA A 104 3.81 -10.00 4.83
C ALA A 104 4.87 -9.14 5.54
N SER A 105 6.16 -9.42 5.32
CA SER A 105 7.25 -8.79 6.07
C SER A 105 7.36 -7.29 5.82
N ALA A 106 7.24 -6.87 4.56
CA ALA A 106 7.38 -5.46 4.20
C ALA A 106 6.13 -4.65 4.60
N LEU A 107 4.93 -5.24 4.49
CA LEU A 107 3.70 -4.64 4.97
C LEU A 107 3.75 -4.42 6.50
N ALA A 108 4.13 -5.44 7.27
CA ALA A 108 4.28 -5.33 8.72
C ALA A 108 5.31 -4.24 9.11
N GLY A 109 6.49 -4.27 8.49
CA GLY A 109 7.54 -3.29 8.76
C GLY A 109 7.13 -1.85 8.42
N PHE A 110 6.41 -1.66 7.31
CA PHE A 110 5.90 -0.35 6.91
C PHE A 110 4.87 0.19 7.90
N LEU A 111 3.85 -0.59 8.24
CA LEU A 111 2.80 -0.19 9.18
C LEU A 111 3.40 0.11 10.56
N ASN A 112 4.30 -0.75 11.05
CA ASN A 112 4.99 -0.55 12.33
C ASN A 112 5.84 0.73 12.36
N SER A 113 6.40 1.15 11.22
CA SER A 113 7.20 2.39 11.14
C SER A 113 6.37 3.66 11.31
N LEU A 114 5.05 3.59 11.05
CA LEU A 114 4.09 4.64 11.38
C LEU A 114 3.60 4.51 12.83
N ASP A 115 3.29 3.28 13.24
CA ASP A 115 2.66 2.97 14.53
C ASP A 115 3.59 3.20 15.74
N THR A 116 4.89 2.93 15.59
CA THR A 116 5.92 3.22 16.63
C THR A 116 6.00 4.70 17.05
N THR A 117 5.43 5.59 16.24
CA THR A 117 5.33 7.03 16.52
C THR A 117 3.90 7.51 16.75
N ASP A 118 2.93 6.60 16.85
CA ASP A 118 1.49 6.89 16.92
C ASP A 118 1.01 7.75 15.74
N GLN A 119 1.48 7.42 14.53
CA GLN A 119 1.14 8.13 13.29
C GLN A 119 0.53 7.20 12.23
N LEU A 120 0.15 5.98 12.61
CA LEU A 120 -0.62 5.10 11.75
C LEU A 120 -2.09 5.53 11.77
N THR A 121 -2.59 6.08 10.67
CA THR A 121 -4.00 6.47 10.55
C THR A 121 -4.90 5.29 10.15
N LYS A 122 -6.21 5.54 10.08
CA LYS A 122 -7.18 4.58 9.53
C LYS A 122 -6.71 4.07 8.17
N THR A 123 -6.59 2.76 8.03
CA THR A 123 -5.97 2.14 6.86
C THR A 123 -6.87 1.05 6.29
N VAL A 124 -6.98 0.98 4.96
CA VAL A 124 -7.59 -0.17 4.27
C VAL A 124 -6.53 -0.81 3.38
N ILE A 125 -6.31 -2.12 3.54
CA ILE A 125 -5.38 -2.90 2.71
C ILE A 125 -6.15 -3.85 1.81
N TYR A 126 -5.74 -3.94 0.54
CA TYR A 126 -6.32 -4.79 -0.49
C TYR A 126 -5.21 -5.60 -1.15
N ASN A 127 -5.40 -6.92 -1.27
CA ASN A 127 -4.55 -7.80 -2.07
C ASN A 127 -5.21 -8.12 -3.42
N LEU A 128 -4.41 -8.24 -4.47
CA LEU A 128 -4.88 -8.73 -5.77
C LEU A 128 -4.74 -10.25 -5.92
N ASN A 129 -3.85 -10.86 -5.15
CA ASN A 129 -3.60 -12.29 -5.19
C ASN A 129 -4.33 -12.98 -4.02
N PRO A 130 -5.32 -13.86 -4.26
CA PRO A 130 -6.15 -14.42 -3.21
C PRO A 130 -5.37 -15.34 -2.26
N ARG A 131 -4.14 -15.76 -2.61
CA ARG A 131 -3.24 -16.48 -1.69
C ARG A 131 -2.87 -15.65 -0.45
N ASP A 132 -2.98 -14.32 -0.55
CA ASP A 132 -2.60 -13.38 0.49
C ASP A 132 -3.79 -12.98 1.38
N ASN A 133 -4.99 -13.56 1.18
CA ASN A 133 -6.18 -13.22 1.96
C ASN A 133 -5.93 -13.36 3.47
N GLU A 134 -5.44 -14.52 3.92
CA GLU A 134 -5.18 -14.78 5.33
C GLU A 134 -4.02 -13.93 5.86
N VAL A 135 -3.02 -13.65 5.01
CA VAL A 135 -1.92 -12.73 5.35
C VAL A 135 -2.48 -11.34 5.64
N PHE A 136 -3.38 -10.82 4.80
CA PHE A 136 -3.94 -9.49 4.95
C PHE A 136 -4.94 -9.42 6.10
N ALA A 137 -5.81 -10.42 6.24
CA ALA A 137 -6.75 -10.51 7.35
C ALA A 137 -6.02 -10.49 8.69
N THR A 138 -5.05 -11.38 8.90
CA THR A 138 -4.29 -11.42 10.16
C THR A 138 -3.41 -10.20 10.38
N MET A 139 -2.93 -9.54 9.31
CA MET A 139 -2.13 -8.32 9.43
C MET A 139 -2.89 -7.17 10.08
N ILE A 140 -4.21 -7.03 9.84
CA ILE A 140 -4.97 -5.91 10.40
C ILE A 140 -5.08 -6.01 11.92
N GLY A 141 -5.12 -7.23 12.47
CA GLY A 141 -5.19 -7.48 13.91
C GLY A 141 -4.01 -6.88 14.67
N ASN A 142 -2.81 -6.92 14.09
CA ASN A 142 -1.58 -6.41 14.73
C ASN A 142 -1.61 -4.90 15.06
N PHE A 143 -2.45 -4.13 14.38
CA PHE A 143 -2.43 -2.66 14.41
C PHE A 143 -3.81 -2.04 14.69
N ASN A 144 -4.80 -2.85 15.09
CA ASN A 144 -6.02 -2.34 15.69
C ASN A 144 -5.75 -2.05 17.17
N ASP A 145 -5.89 -0.79 17.58
CA ASP A 145 -5.48 -0.28 18.91
C ASP A 145 -6.65 0.10 19.84
N GLY A 146 -7.89 -0.18 19.41
CA GLY A 146 -9.10 0.16 20.16
C GLY A 146 -9.53 1.64 20.10
N SER A 147 -8.75 2.53 19.46
CA SER A 147 -9.09 3.96 19.35
C SER A 147 -10.37 4.20 18.53
N VAL A 148 -10.59 3.37 17.50
CA VAL A 148 -11.79 3.32 16.67
C VAL A 148 -12.08 1.88 16.28
N ARG A 149 -13.35 1.55 16.06
CA ARG A 149 -13.74 0.22 15.58
C ARG A 149 -13.16 -0.01 14.18
N GLY A 150 -12.24 -0.96 14.07
CA GLY A 150 -11.61 -1.32 12.79
C GLY A 150 -10.73 -0.20 12.25
N LYS A 151 -9.74 0.25 13.04
CA LYS A 151 -8.72 1.23 12.58
C LYS A 151 -8.05 0.75 11.30
N ILE A 152 -7.71 -0.53 11.25
CA ILE A 152 -7.16 -1.19 10.06
C ILE A 152 -8.20 -2.18 9.52
N GLN A 153 -8.45 -2.12 8.22
CA GLN A 153 -9.47 -2.90 7.54
C GLN A 153 -8.87 -3.72 6.40
N PHE A 154 -9.31 -4.97 6.30
CA PHE A 154 -9.10 -5.78 5.11
C PHE A 154 -10.21 -5.46 4.12
N GLY A 155 -9.85 -4.84 3.00
CA GLY A 155 -10.79 -4.38 1.99
C GLY A 155 -11.51 -5.51 1.27
N SER A 156 -12.61 -5.17 0.58
CA SER A 156 -13.37 -6.12 -0.23
C SER A 156 -12.51 -6.73 -1.35
N GLY A 157 -12.97 -7.85 -1.94
CA GLY A 157 -12.31 -8.48 -3.08
C GLY A 157 -12.03 -7.46 -4.18
N TRP A 158 -10.76 -7.26 -4.51
CA TRP A 158 -10.33 -6.20 -5.42
C TRP A 158 -10.12 -6.70 -6.85
N TRP A 159 -10.65 -5.94 -7.83
CA TRP A 159 -10.44 -6.11 -9.27
C TRP A 159 -10.76 -7.53 -9.76
N TYR A 160 -9.78 -8.39 -10.01
CA TYR A 160 -10.02 -9.77 -10.46
C TYR A 160 -10.76 -10.62 -9.41
N LEU A 161 -10.72 -10.19 -8.14
CA LEU A 161 -11.40 -10.82 -7.02
C LEU A 161 -12.80 -10.23 -6.75
N ASP A 162 -13.20 -9.18 -7.48
CA ASP A 162 -14.55 -8.59 -7.41
C ASP A 162 -15.54 -9.41 -8.25
N GLN A 163 -15.73 -10.65 -7.81
CA GLN A 163 -16.66 -11.62 -8.35
C GLN A 163 -17.05 -12.58 -7.22
N LYS A 164 -18.13 -13.35 -7.41
CA LYS A 164 -18.75 -14.15 -6.34
C LYS A 164 -17.76 -14.96 -5.50
N ASP A 165 -16.92 -15.80 -6.13
CA ASP A 165 -15.96 -16.66 -5.43
C ASP A 165 -14.89 -15.84 -4.68
N GLY A 166 -14.42 -14.75 -5.27
CA GLY A 166 -13.42 -13.87 -4.67
C GLY A 166 -13.98 -13.11 -3.46
N MET A 167 -15.19 -12.56 -3.58
CA MET A 167 -15.89 -11.92 -2.48
C MET A 167 -16.25 -12.89 -1.35
N GLU A 168 -16.76 -14.09 -1.68
CA GLU A 168 -17.06 -15.12 -0.68
C GLU A 168 -15.81 -15.52 0.11
N LYS A 169 -14.68 -15.75 -0.58
CA LYS A 169 -13.40 -16.05 0.08
C LYS A 169 -12.93 -14.89 0.97
N GLN A 170 -12.95 -13.66 0.48
CA GLN A 170 -12.54 -12.48 1.24
C GLN A 170 -13.40 -12.31 2.51
N ILE A 171 -14.73 -12.41 2.39
CA ILE A 171 -15.66 -12.29 3.52
C ILE A 171 -15.46 -13.42 4.53
N ASN A 172 -15.28 -14.66 4.07
CA ASN A 172 -15.02 -15.80 4.95
C ASN A 172 -13.70 -15.60 5.72
N THR A 173 -12.61 -15.28 5.03
CA THR A 173 -11.31 -15.02 5.66
C THR A 173 -11.37 -13.87 6.67
N LEU A 174 -12.09 -12.77 6.35
CA LEU A 174 -12.29 -11.65 7.28
C LEU A 174 -13.18 -12.02 8.49
N SER A 175 -14.14 -12.92 8.32
CA SER A 175 -15.07 -13.33 9.39
C SER A 175 -14.48 -14.37 10.34
N ASP A 176 -13.54 -15.18 9.84
CA ASP A 176 -12.88 -16.24 10.60
C ASP A 176 -11.77 -15.71 11.51
N ASP A 177 -11.19 -14.55 11.20
CA ASP A 177 -10.23 -13.87 12.05
C ASP A 177 -10.92 -13.27 13.28
N ARG A 178 -10.71 -13.91 14.44
CA ARG A 178 -11.38 -13.58 15.72
C ARG A 178 -10.51 -12.84 16.71
N GLU A 179 -9.29 -12.42 16.35
CA GLU A 179 -8.40 -11.70 17.28
C GLU A 179 -8.66 -10.19 17.34
N PHE A 180 -9.93 -9.79 17.49
CA PHE A 180 -10.26 -8.44 17.98
C PHE A 180 -10.34 -8.49 19.51
N GLN A 181 -9.19 -8.36 20.19
CA GLN A 181 -9.15 -8.03 21.64
C GLN A 181 -9.00 -6.53 21.85
#